data_AF-A0A6P4CII2-F1
#
_entry.id   AF-A0A6P4CII2-F1
#
_cell.length_a   1.000
_cell.length_b   1.000
_cell.length_c   1.000
_cell.angle_alpha   90.00
_cell.angle_beta   90.00
_cell.angle_gamma   90.00
#
_symmetry.space_group_name_H-M   'P 1'
#
loop_
_entity.id
_entity.type
_entity.pdbx_description
1 polymer ?
#
loop_
_entity_poly.entity_id
_entity_poly.type
_entity_poly.pdbx_seq_one_letter_code
_entity_poly.pdbx_strand_id
1 'polypeptide(L)'
;MGILSLSSSSSLLSKLIGMHENSEWHHARRKNNVVFCQGGGNVIKSAGMSSVLTERSASFSADHAATLMDAGSLVLSQNGKSQTDIVVKDLVPYGGPTSTTLVGFEDGIGIVKFLRGKKFFITGATGFLAKVLIEKILRTEPDVGKIYLLIKAKNKQAAMERLQNEIINTELFKCLRQIHGKSYKAFMLSKLVPVVGNICESNLGLDEDSSNVIMDEVDVIVNSAANTTFDERYDTAININTKGPCRLMSIAKKCKKLKLFLHVSTAYVNGQRQGRIMERPFSIGDCIAREKSISEIPQSFLPALDIEGEINMVSNYNGNIEDNLLAQKMREMGLERARRYGWQDTYVFTKAMGEMMIDKLREDIPVVVIRPSVIESTFKEPFPGWMEGNRMMDPIVLCYGKGQLTGFLVDPNGVLDVVPSDMVVNATLAAMARHGMDQKRDINVYQIASSVVNPLVFQDLARLLYEHYSSSPCIDSKGRPIQVPLMKLFSSTEEFSGHLWRDAIQKSGLTAMASSKGKMSQKLENICRKSVEQAKYLANIYEPYTFYGGRFDNSNTQRLMEIMSEEEKREFGFDVKAIDWKDYITNVHIPGLRRHVMKGRGMGS
;
A
#
# COMPACT_ATOMS: atom_id res chain seq x y z
N MET A 1 -7.74 -67.02 -29.23
CA MET A 1 -6.58 -66.25 -29.76
C MET A 1 -6.16 -65.30 -28.66
N GLY A 2 -4.93 -65.20 -28.14
CA GLY A 2 -3.66 -65.91 -28.32
C GLY A 2 -2.59 -65.05 -27.59
N ILE A 3 -1.97 -65.52 -26.49
CA ILE A 3 -0.62 -66.14 -26.47
C ILE A 3 0.44 -65.14 -26.98
N LEU A 4 1.45 -64.64 -26.23
CA LEU A 4 2.02 -64.92 -24.89
C LEU A 4 1.72 -63.75 -23.90
N SER A 5 2.20 -63.59 -22.64
CA SER A 5 3.27 -64.17 -21.80
C SER A 5 4.72 -63.66 -22.09
N LEU A 6 5.70 -63.64 -21.17
CA LEU A 6 5.81 -64.02 -19.74
C LEU A 6 6.76 -63.06 -18.97
N SER A 7 6.65 -63.05 -17.64
CA SER A 7 7.48 -62.36 -16.65
C SER A 7 8.82 -63.04 -16.32
N SER A 8 9.77 -62.31 -15.72
CA SER A 8 10.61 -62.85 -14.62
C SER A 8 11.18 -61.72 -13.73
N SER A 9 11.76 -62.07 -12.57
CA SER A 9 12.15 -61.15 -11.50
C SER A 9 13.32 -61.67 -10.65
N SER A 10 13.88 -60.82 -9.78
CA SER A 10 14.97 -61.11 -8.81
C SER A 10 16.38 -61.31 -9.42
N SER A 11 17.51 -61.27 -8.70
CA SER A 11 17.73 -61.14 -7.24
C SER A 11 19.11 -60.52 -6.89
N LEU A 12 19.16 -59.72 -5.80
CA LEU A 12 20.10 -59.74 -4.66
C LEU A 12 21.66 -59.91 -4.79
N LEU A 13 22.34 -59.37 -3.75
CA LEU A 13 23.77 -59.46 -3.37
C LEU A 13 24.82 -58.77 -4.29
N SER A 14 25.99 -58.32 -3.81
CA SER A 14 26.37 -57.74 -2.50
C SER A 14 27.84 -57.24 -2.49
N LYS A 15 28.17 -56.28 -1.61
CA LYS A 15 29.52 -55.93 -1.09
C LYS A 15 30.60 -55.50 -2.09
N LEU A 16 31.15 -54.29 -1.88
CA LEU A 16 32.56 -54.14 -1.47
C LEU A 16 32.88 -52.73 -0.93
N ILE A 17 33.70 -52.74 0.11
CA ILE A 17 34.64 -51.76 0.71
C ILE A 17 35.05 -50.58 -0.23
N GLY A 18 35.34 -49.35 0.23
CA GLY A 18 35.35 -48.77 1.59
C GLY A 18 36.52 -47.78 1.83
N MET A 19 36.37 -46.90 2.84
CA MET A 19 37.37 -45.97 3.44
C MET A 19 37.85 -44.70 2.68
N HIS A 20 37.78 -43.59 3.44
CA HIS A 20 38.72 -42.44 3.58
C HIS A 20 38.96 -41.36 2.50
N GLU A 21 38.87 -40.12 3.02
CA GLU A 21 39.70 -38.91 2.80
C GLU A 21 39.60 -38.01 1.56
N ASN A 22 39.31 -36.74 1.87
CA ASN A 22 39.98 -35.50 1.46
C ASN A 22 40.51 -35.37 0.01
N SER A 23 39.87 -34.49 -0.75
CA SER A 23 40.64 -33.41 -1.41
C SER A 23 39.84 -32.11 -1.47
N GLU A 24 40.49 -31.01 -1.11
CA GLU A 24 40.00 -29.67 -1.46
C GLU A 24 40.18 -29.46 -2.97
N TRP A 25 39.20 -28.84 -3.65
CA TRP A 25 39.40 -28.32 -4.99
C TRP A 25 38.88 -26.88 -5.11
N HIS A 26 39.77 -25.99 -5.54
CA HIS A 26 39.60 -24.54 -5.41
C HIS A 26 38.44 -23.97 -6.23
N HIS A 27 37.79 -22.93 -5.69
CA HIS A 27 36.84 -22.10 -6.42
C HIS A 27 37.50 -21.36 -7.61
N ALA A 28 37.33 -21.89 -8.81
CA ALA A 28 37.60 -21.17 -10.05
C ALA A 28 36.65 -19.97 -10.19
N ARG A 29 37.19 -18.75 -10.12
CA ARG A 29 36.43 -17.48 -10.27
C ARG A 29 35.80 -17.37 -11.66
N ARG A 30 34.50 -17.70 -11.79
CA ARG A 30 33.72 -17.28 -12.97
C ARG A 30 33.48 -15.76 -12.93
N LYS A 31 33.87 -15.07 -14.01
CA LYS A 31 33.51 -13.65 -14.23
C LYS A 31 32.02 -13.58 -14.56
N ASN A 32 31.21 -13.01 -13.68
CA ASN A 32 29.84 -12.65 -14.02
C ASN A 32 29.83 -11.40 -14.91
N ASN A 33 29.56 -11.58 -16.20
CA ASN A 33 29.27 -10.48 -17.11
C ASN A 33 27.92 -9.87 -16.72
N VAL A 34 27.94 -8.72 -16.05
CA VAL A 34 26.72 -7.99 -15.67
C VAL A 34 26.15 -7.29 -16.91
N VAL A 35 25.07 -7.84 -17.47
CA VAL A 35 24.29 -7.19 -18.53
C VAL A 35 23.38 -6.14 -17.89
N PHE A 36 23.66 -4.86 -18.14
CA PHE A 36 22.82 -3.75 -17.70
C PHE A 36 21.67 -3.53 -18.69
N CYS A 37 20.42 -3.71 -18.24
CA CYS A 37 19.27 -3.16 -18.94
C CYS A 37 19.23 -1.63 -18.75
N GLN A 38 19.70 -0.90 -19.76
CA GLN A 38 19.74 0.57 -19.72
C GLN A 38 18.35 1.18 -19.90
N GLY A 39 17.87 1.91 -18.89
CA GLY A 39 16.86 2.95 -19.09
C GLY A 39 17.50 4.14 -19.81
N GLY A 40 17.02 4.47 -21.01
CA GLY A 40 17.66 5.46 -21.87
C GLY A 40 17.59 6.89 -21.32
N GLY A 41 18.74 7.52 -21.10
CA GLY A 41 18.86 8.93 -20.72
C GLY A 41 20.19 9.52 -21.21
N ASN A 42 20.14 10.42 -22.19
CA ASN A 42 21.34 11.07 -22.74
C ASN A 42 21.88 12.11 -21.75
N VAL A 43 23.03 11.82 -21.14
CA VAL A 43 23.76 12.77 -20.28
C VAL A 43 24.61 13.70 -21.15
N ILE A 44 24.07 14.88 -21.46
CA ILE A 44 24.90 16.00 -21.96
C ILE A 44 25.68 16.56 -20.77
N LYS A 45 27.00 16.44 -20.80
CA LYS A 45 27.88 17.16 -19.88
C LYS A 45 27.92 18.64 -20.26
N SER A 46 27.65 19.52 -19.31
CA SER A 46 28.22 20.87 -19.29
C SER A 46 29.06 21.02 -18.02
N ALA A 47 30.14 21.79 -18.09
CA ALA A 47 31.08 21.97 -16.99
C ALA A 47 31.30 23.46 -16.76
N GLY A 48 31.20 23.88 -15.49
CA GLY A 48 31.75 25.12 -14.92
C GLY A 48 31.31 26.45 -15.53
N MET A 49 30.79 27.34 -14.68
CA MET A 49 31.58 28.50 -14.25
C MET A 49 31.00 29.12 -12.96
N SER A 50 31.73 30.07 -12.37
CA SER A 50 31.44 30.68 -11.08
C SER A 50 31.14 32.17 -11.20
N SER A 51 30.12 32.62 -10.48
CA SER A 51 29.95 33.97 -9.93
C SER A 51 28.86 33.84 -8.85
N VAL A 52 28.96 34.36 -7.61
CA VAL A 52 29.60 35.59 -7.09
C VAL A 52 28.94 36.84 -7.63
N LEU A 53 27.81 37.21 -7.01
CA LEU A 53 27.41 38.59 -6.79
C LEU A 53 26.86 38.72 -5.35
N THR A 54 27.17 39.84 -4.71
CA THR A 54 26.88 40.17 -3.31
C THR A 54 25.85 41.31 -3.22
N GLU A 55 25.25 41.45 -2.02
CA GLU A 55 24.41 42.59 -1.60
C GLU A 55 23.06 42.76 -2.35
N ARG A 56 22.00 43.33 -1.76
CA ARG A 56 21.90 44.22 -0.59
C ARG A 56 20.88 43.80 0.47
N SER A 57 21.05 44.39 1.65
CA SER A 57 20.07 44.43 2.73
C SER A 57 18.92 45.41 2.44
N ALA A 58 17.75 45.12 3.00
CA ALA A 58 16.66 46.07 3.17
C ALA A 58 15.94 45.80 4.51
N SER A 59 16.36 46.50 5.56
CA SER A 59 15.68 46.52 6.86
C SER A 59 14.59 47.59 6.85
N PHE A 60 13.38 47.26 7.27
CA PHE A 60 12.41 48.24 7.76
C PHE A 60 11.73 47.75 9.03
N SER A 61 11.20 48.71 9.80
CA SER A 61 10.84 48.56 11.21
C SER A 61 9.45 47.94 11.44
N ALA A 62 9.21 47.52 12.68
CA ALA A 62 7.87 47.29 13.18
C ALA A 62 7.07 48.61 13.27
N ASP A 63 5.74 48.52 13.37
CA ASP A 63 5.08 49.17 14.51
C ASP A 63 3.72 48.56 14.90
N HIS A 64 3.33 48.91 16.13
CA HIS A 64 2.18 48.52 16.95
C HIS A 64 0.78 48.40 16.31
N ALA A 65 -0.02 47.45 16.82
CA ALA A 65 -1.36 47.72 17.40
C ALA A 65 -1.84 46.53 18.27
N ALA A 66 -2.56 46.79 19.38
CA ALA A 66 -3.17 45.75 20.21
C ALA A 66 -4.45 46.23 20.93
N THR A 67 -5.55 45.50 20.75
CA THR A 67 -6.82 45.53 21.51
C THR A 67 -7.49 44.17 21.28
N LEU A 68 -7.82 43.29 22.25
CA LEU A 68 -8.52 43.34 23.55
C LEU A 68 -10.05 43.52 23.48
N MET A 69 -10.76 42.61 24.18
CA MET A 69 -12.19 42.62 24.60
C MET A 69 -13.27 42.38 23.52
N ASP A 70 -14.42 41.74 23.83
CA ASP A 70 -14.73 40.73 24.87
C ASP A 70 -16.03 39.94 24.52
N ALA A 71 -16.42 39.00 25.39
CA ALA A 71 -17.55 38.08 25.37
C ALA A 71 -18.94 38.59 24.90
N GLY A 72 -19.59 37.75 24.09
CA GLY A 72 -20.66 36.87 24.60
C GLY A 72 -22.13 37.34 24.56
N SER A 73 -23.02 36.41 24.23
CA SER A 73 -24.36 36.33 24.83
C SER A 73 -24.95 34.92 24.72
N LEU A 74 -25.61 34.46 25.79
CA LEU A 74 -26.45 33.26 25.83
C LEU A 74 -27.92 33.67 25.73
N VAL A 75 -28.74 32.91 25.01
CA VAL A 75 -30.21 32.93 25.14
C VAL A 75 -30.75 31.49 25.06
N LEU A 76 -31.80 31.20 25.83
CA LEU A 76 -32.37 29.85 26.00
C LEU A 76 -33.80 29.73 25.46
N SER A 77 -34.08 28.60 24.78
CA SER A 77 -35.42 27.97 24.66
C SER A 77 -36.50 28.73 23.84
N GLN A 78 -37.66 28.16 23.43
CA GLN A 78 -38.34 26.89 23.76
C GLN A 78 -38.99 26.19 22.54
N ASN A 79 -39.22 24.87 22.69
CA ASN A 79 -40.39 24.06 22.26
C ASN A 79 -40.99 24.13 20.83
N GLY A 80 -41.13 22.95 20.20
CA GLY A 80 -42.01 22.73 19.03
C GLY A 80 -42.12 21.26 18.61
N LYS A 81 -43.20 20.57 19.00
CA LYS A 81 -43.39 19.11 18.78
C LYS A 81 -43.75 18.75 17.33
N SER A 82 -43.23 17.64 16.83
CA SER A 82 -44.03 16.59 16.17
C SER A 82 -43.34 15.22 16.27
N GLN A 83 -44.13 14.14 16.30
CA GLN A 83 -43.68 12.76 16.53
C GLN A 83 -44.37 11.84 15.52
N THR A 84 -43.63 10.90 14.94
CA THR A 84 -44.16 9.76 14.18
C THR A 84 -43.33 8.52 14.45
N ASP A 85 -43.87 7.57 15.20
CA ASP A 85 -43.18 6.35 15.59
C ASP A 85 -43.17 5.33 14.43
N ILE A 86 -42.06 4.60 14.26
CA ILE A 86 -42.01 3.38 13.46
C ILE A 86 -41.53 2.23 14.36
N VAL A 87 -42.38 1.21 14.49
CA VAL A 87 -42.14 0.08 15.39
C VAL A 87 -41.12 -0.88 14.78
N VAL A 88 -40.02 -1.12 15.49
CA VAL A 88 -39.12 -2.26 15.27
C VAL A 88 -39.37 -3.27 16.38
N LYS A 89 -39.59 -4.54 16.03
CA LYS A 89 -39.76 -5.64 16.99
C LYS A 89 -38.47 -6.45 17.12
N ASP A 90 -38.29 -7.02 18.32
CA ASP A 90 -37.03 -7.52 18.84
C ASP A 90 -36.44 -8.73 18.10
N LEU A 91 -35.10 -8.79 18.05
CA LEU A 91 -34.36 -10.04 18.16
C LEU A 91 -33.22 -9.88 19.17
N VAL A 92 -33.14 -10.87 20.07
CA VAL A 92 -32.49 -10.79 21.40
C VAL A 92 -30.96 -10.76 21.35
N PRO A 93 -30.27 -9.88 22.12
CA PRO A 93 -28.85 -10.01 22.40
C PRO A 93 -28.58 -10.98 23.56
N TYR A 94 -27.61 -11.88 23.41
CA TYR A 94 -27.23 -12.83 24.45
C TYR A 94 -26.33 -12.15 25.52
N GLY A 95 -26.72 -12.24 26.79
CA GLY A 95 -26.06 -11.51 27.89
C GLY A 95 -24.92 -12.26 28.58
N GLY A 96 -23.88 -11.52 28.97
CA GLY A 96 -22.79 -11.91 29.88
C GLY A 96 -22.34 -10.69 30.69
N PRO A 97 -21.89 -10.84 31.95
CA PRO A 97 -22.02 -9.77 32.94
C PRO A 97 -21.07 -8.58 32.75
N THR A 98 -21.64 -7.39 32.84
CA THR A 98 -20.92 -6.11 32.93
C THR A 98 -20.32 -5.92 34.33
N SER A 99 -18.99 -5.83 34.42
CA SER A 99 -18.32 -5.13 35.53
C SER A 99 -16.93 -4.65 35.10
N THR A 100 -16.91 -3.50 34.43
CA THR A 100 -15.68 -2.70 34.25
C THR A 100 -16.03 -1.25 34.54
N THR A 101 -15.25 -0.62 35.41
CA THR A 101 -15.57 0.66 36.05
C THR A 101 -15.70 1.81 35.03
N LEU A 102 -16.71 2.67 35.20
CA LEU A 102 -16.85 3.92 34.45
C LEU A 102 -15.87 4.97 34.97
N VAL A 103 -14.58 4.80 34.67
CA VAL A 103 -13.48 5.69 35.07
C VAL A 103 -12.54 5.89 33.88
N GLY A 104 -12.28 7.14 33.50
CA GLY A 104 -11.17 7.49 32.60
C GLY A 104 -11.48 7.59 31.09
N PHE A 105 -12.61 8.20 30.68
CA PHE A 105 -12.78 8.62 29.28
C PHE A 105 -12.14 9.98 28.95
N GLU A 106 -11.70 10.76 29.94
CA GLU A 106 -11.02 12.04 29.72
C GLU A 106 -9.56 11.86 29.24
N ASP A 107 -8.88 10.80 29.72
CA ASP A 107 -7.46 10.52 29.41
C ASP A 107 -7.21 9.95 27.99
N GLY A 108 -8.25 9.44 27.32
CA GLY A 108 -8.15 8.83 25.99
C GLY A 108 -7.37 7.51 25.93
N ILE A 109 -6.78 7.22 24.76
CA ILE A 109 -5.93 6.04 24.51
C ILE A 109 -4.51 6.23 25.09
N GLY A 110 -4.03 7.48 25.14
CA GLY A 110 -2.68 7.84 25.54
C GLY A 110 -1.64 7.56 24.45
N ILE A 111 -1.92 7.93 23.19
CA ILE A 111 -1.05 7.65 22.02
C ILE A 111 0.40 8.13 22.25
N VAL A 112 0.58 9.41 22.60
CA VAL A 112 1.91 9.99 22.86
C VAL A 112 2.60 9.31 24.06
N LYS A 113 1.84 9.07 25.14
CA LYS A 113 2.29 8.33 26.34
C LYS A 113 2.73 6.90 26.02
N PHE A 114 2.09 6.24 25.04
CA PHE A 114 2.55 4.95 24.54
C PHE A 114 3.88 5.10 23.78
N LEU A 115 3.99 6.02 22.82
CA LEU A 115 5.19 6.18 21.97
C LEU A 115 6.46 6.53 22.75
N ARG A 116 6.34 7.28 23.86
CA ARG A 116 7.48 7.74 24.66
C ARG A 116 8.40 6.60 25.10
N GLY A 117 9.70 6.76 24.82
CA GLY A 117 10.76 5.81 25.11
C GLY A 117 10.77 4.52 24.28
N LYS A 118 9.71 4.21 23.50
CA LYS A 118 9.58 2.91 22.81
C LYS A 118 10.60 2.78 21.68
N LYS A 119 11.13 1.57 21.54
CA LYS A 119 12.04 1.19 20.48
C LYS A 119 11.30 0.35 19.44
N PHE A 120 11.50 0.71 18.19
CA PHE A 120 10.75 0.18 17.05
C PHE A 120 11.65 -0.61 16.12
N PHE A 121 11.12 -1.67 15.50
CA PHE A 121 11.74 -2.30 14.33
C PHE A 121 10.76 -2.27 13.15
N ILE A 122 11.09 -1.51 12.11
CA ILE A 122 10.21 -1.23 10.97
C ILE A 122 10.76 -1.87 9.70
N THR A 123 9.99 -2.78 9.10
CA THR A 123 10.27 -3.34 7.77
C THR A 123 9.62 -2.48 6.69
N GLY A 124 10.26 -2.36 5.52
CA GLY A 124 9.75 -1.53 4.42
C GLY A 124 9.90 -0.02 4.68
N ALA A 125 10.80 0.36 5.58
CA ALA A 125 11.01 1.72 6.08
C ALA A 125 11.20 2.82 5.01
N THR A 126 11.69 2.48 3.82
CA THR A 126 11.87 3.43 2.71
C THR A 126 10.62 3.60 1.84
N GLY A 127 9.54 2.86 2.11
CA GLY A 127 8.26 2.95 1.40
C GLY A 127 7.36 4.07 1.92
N PHE A 128 6.44 4.52 1.06
CA PHE A 128 5.52 5.65 1.27
C PHE A 128 4.88 5.69 2.68
N LEU A 129 4.03 4.71 3.03
CA LEU A 129 3.30 4.72 4.30
C LEU A 129 4.23 4.65 5.53
N ALA A 130 5.28 3.81 5.47
CA ALA A 130 6.26 3.69 6.54
C ALA A 130 6.99 5.02 6.81
N LYS A 131 7.23 5.84 5.78
CA LYS A 131 7.82 7.17 5.95
C LYS A 131 6.86 8.16 6.60
N VAL A 132 5.57 8.16 6.23
CA VAL A 132 4.55 8.99 6.92
C VAL A 132 4.44 8.59 8.40
N LEU A 133 4.49 7.29 8.71
CA LEU A 133 4.50 6.77 10.09
C LEU A 133 5.73 7.25 10.87
N ILE A 134 6.92 7.18 10.27
CA ILE A 134 8.18 7.65 10.90
C ILE A 134 8.17 9.17 11.10
N GLU A 135 7.63 9.95 10.15
CA GLU A 135 7.48 11.40 10.29
C GLU A 135 6.55 11.74 11.47
N LYS A 136 5.35 11.14 11.49
CA LYS A 136 4.35 11.41 12.51
C LYS A 136 4.88 11.08 13.91
N ILE A 137 5.45 9.88 14.10
CA ILE A 137 6.05 9.46 15.38
C ILE A 137 7.10 10.47 15.86
N LEU A 138 8.06 10.82 15.00
CA LEU A 138 9.16 11.72 15.37
C LEU A 138 8.68 13.16 15.64
N ARG A 139 7.62 13.61 14.96
CA ARG A 139 7.06 14.95 15.12
C ARG A 139 6.17 15.09 16.35
N THR A 140 5.41 14.06 16.72
CA THR A 140 4.52 14.12 17.90
C THR A 140 5.16 13.66 19.20
N GLU A 141 6.18 12.79 19.14
CA GLU A 141 6.87 12.33 20.35
C GLU A 141 8.40 12.31 20.17
N PRO A 142 9.08 13.47 20.34
CA PRO A 142 10.52 13.58 20.23
C PRO A 142 11.31 12.72 21.23
N ASP A 143 10.71 12.24 22.33
CA ASP A 143 11.29 11.31 23.30
C ASP A 143 10.99 9.84 23.00
N VAL A 144 10.53 9.52 21.78
CA VAL A 144 10.57 8.15 21.25
C VAL A 144 11.99 7.56 21.31
N GLY A 145 12.10 6.24 21.47
CA GLY A 145 13.38 5.53 21.46
C GLY A 145 14.01 5.42 20.07
N LYS A 146 14.94 4.47 19.91
CA LYS A 146 15.54 4.14 18.62
C LYS A 146 14.52 3.46 17.71
N ILE A 147 14.48 3.90 16.45
CA ILE A 147 13.71 3.28 15.38
C ILE A 147 14.70 2.56 14.46
N TYR A 148 14.75 1.24 14.60
CA TYR A 148 15.56 0.35 13.77
C TYR A 148 14.85 0.11 12.43
N LEU A 149 15.51 0.42 11.32
CA LEU A 149 14.92 0.42 9.98
C LEU A 149 15.56 -0.67 9.13
N LEU A 150 14.78 -1.69 8.73
CA LEU A 150 15.28 -2.76 7.84
C LEU A 150 15.43 -2.22 6.41
N ILE A 151 16.68 -2.03 5.96
CA ILE A 151 17.03 -1.47 4.66
C ILE A 151 17.83 -2.50 3.85
N LYS A 152 17.26 -2.91 2.72
CA LYS A 152 17.93 -3.78 1.74
C LYS A 152 19.10 -3.04 1.09
N ALA A 153 20.32 -3.40 1.48
CA ALA A 153 21.56 -2.75 1.06
C ALA A 153 22.69 -3.79 0.99
N LYS A 154 23.82 -3.44 0.34
CA LYS A 154 24.99 -4.32 0.23
C LYS A 154 25.86 -4.35 1.50
N ASN A 155 25.80 -3.30 2.31
CA ASN A 155 26.59 -3.10 3.52
C ASN A 155 26.02 -1.91 4.35
N LYS A 156 26.57 -1.68 5.54
CA LYS A 156 26.10 -0.65 6.49
C LYS A 156 26.23 0.78 5.93
N GLN A 157 27.25 1.05 5.10
CA GLN A 157 27.43 2.34 4.41
C GLN A 157 26.29 2.61 3.40
N ALA A 158 25.99 1.64 2.52
CA ALA A 158 24.90 1.76 1.56
C ALA A 158 23.52 1.85 2.24
N ALA A 159 23.32 1.23 3.41
CA ALA A 159 22.10 1.40 4.20
C ALA A 159 21.97 2.83 4.77
N MET A 160 23.08 3.42 5.23
CA MET A 160 23.14 4.81 5.68
C MET A 160 22.88 5.81 4.53
N GLU A 161 23.43 5.57 3.34
CA GLU A 161 23.16 6.38 2.15
C GLU A 161 21.68 6.33 1.74
N ARG A 162 21.06 5.14 1.77
CA ARG A 162 19.61 4.99 1.53
C ARG A 162 18.77 5.70 2.60
N LEU A 163 19.12 5.58 3.89
CA LEU A 163 18.47 6.32 4.99
C LEU A 163 18.54 7.84 4.77
N GLN A 164 19.71 8.36 4.39
CA GLN A 164 19.87 9.79 4.13
C GLN A 164 19.02 10.24 2.94
N ASN A 165 19.10 9.55 1.80
CA ASN A 165 18.49 10.00 0.55
C ASN A 165 16.98 9.72 0.45
N GLU A 166 16.53 8.55 0.91
CA GLU A 166 15.14 8.10 0.75
C GLU A 166 14.24 8.44 1.94
N ILE A 167 14.82 8.92 3.05
CA ILE A 167 14.08 9.36 4.26
C ILE A 167 14.51 10.78 4.67
N ILE A 168 15.70 10.96 5.28
CA ILE A 168 16.08 12.20 5.98
C ILE A 168 16.11 13.44 5.08
N ASN A 169 16.52 13.29 3.82
CA ASN A 169 16.63 14.42 2.88
C ASN A 169 15.28 14.77 2.21
N THR A 170 14.28 13.89 2.25
CA THR A 170 12.99 14.06 1.54
C THR A 170 12.15 15.24 2.06
N GLU A 171 11.21 15.72 1.24
CA GLU A 171 10.35 16.87 1.58
C GLU A 171 9.38 16.57 2.74
N LEU A 172 8.98 15.31 2.92
CA LEU A 172 8.07 14.87 3.99
C LEU A 172 8.49 15.43 5.36
N PHE A 173 9.77 15.29 5.70
CA PHE A 173 10.33 15.69 6.98
C PHE A 173 10.64 17.20 7.08
N LYS A 174 10.07 18.05 6.22
CA LYS A 174 10.32 19.51 6.27
C LYS A 174 9.82 20.16 7.56
N CYS A 175 8.73 19.66 8.15
CA CYS A 175 8.20 20.15 9.41
C CYS A 175 9.17 19.85 10.57
N LEU A 176 9.68 18.62 10.67
CA LEU A 176 10.77 18.27 11.58
C LEU A 176 12.05 19.08 11.33
N ARG A 177 12.36 19.42 10.08
CA ARG A 177 13.50 20.30 9.72
C ARG A 177 13.30 21.75 10.18
N GLN A 178 12.06 22.24 10.21
CA GLN A 178 11.71 23.54 10.78
C GLN A 178 11.80 23.51 12.31
N ILE A 179 11.23 22.49 12.96
CA ILE A 179 11.23 22.29 14.42
C ILE A 179 12.66 22.22 14.99
N HIS A 180 13.53 21.39 14.41
CA HIS A 180 14.88 21.17 14.93
C HIS A 180 15.96 22.07 14.30
N GLY A 181 15.65 22.82 13.24
CA GLY A 181 16.57 23.75 12.58
C GLY A 181 17.94 23.13 12.26
N LYS A 182 19.02 23.76 12.78
CA LYS A 182 20.41 23.29 12.61
C LYS A 182 20.63 21.87 13.19
N SER A 183 19.90 21.51 14.23
CA SER A 183 20.02 20.21 14.92
C SER A 183 19.27 19.07 14.20
N TYR A 184 18.49 19.36 13.15
CA TYR A 184 17.66 18.37 12.42
C TYR A 184 18.42 17.09 12.06
N LYS A 185 19.60 17.19 11.42
CA LYS A 185 20.37 15.99 11.03
C LYS A 185 20.85 15.19 12.25
N ALA A 186 21.24 15.85 13.34
CA ALA A 186 21.67 15.19 14.57
C ALA A 186 20.50 14.48 15.28
N PHE A 187 19.33 15.11 15.33
CA PHE A 187 18.10 14.50 15.86
C PHE A 187 17.68 13.27 15.03
N MET A 188 17.60 13.40 13.70
CA MET A 188 17.21 12.27 12.85
C MET A 188 18.18 11.08 12.97
N LEU A 189 19.48 11.33 13.07
CA LEU A 189 20.50 10.28 13.22
C LEU A 189 20.61 9.73 14.67
N SER A 190 20.10 10.43 15.68
CA SER A 190 20.02 9.90 17.05
C SER A 190 18.85 8.94 17.24
N LYS A 191 17.79 9.09 16.44
CA LYS A 191 16.59 8.24 16.47
C LYS A 191 16.60 7.12 15.44
N LEU A 192 17.00 7.38 14.19
CA LEU A 192 16.90 6.41 13.09
C LEU A 192 18.17 5.59 12.93
N VAL A 193 18.07 4.27 13.13
CA VAL A 193 19.19 3.33 12.99
C VAL A 193 18.99 2.46 11.73
N PRO A 194 19.81 2.61 10.69
CA PRO A 194 19.69 1.80 9.48
C PRO A 194 20.29 0.41 9.73
N VAL A 195 19.46 -0.62 9.56
CA VAL A 195 19.84 -2.03 9.73
C VAL A 195 19.87 -2.71 8.37
N VAL A 196 21.01 -3.30 8.01
CA VAL A 196 21.16 -4.04 6.75
C VAL A 196 20.35 -5.33 6.83
N GLY A 197 19.51 -5.58 5.84
CA GLY A 197 18.82 -6.86 5.71
C GLY A 197 17.69 -6.86 4.68
N ASN A 198 17.09 -8.04 4.47
CA ASN A 198 16.10 -8.32 3.45
C ASN A 198 15.09 -9.33 3.99
N ILE A 199 13.80 -8.98 3.99
CA ILE A 199 12.70 -9.82 4.50
C ILE A 199 12.54 -11.17 3.77
N CYS A 200 13.11 -11.30 2.57
CA CYS A 200 13.15 -12.54 1.80
C CYS A 200 14.24 -13.54 2.26
N GLU A 201 15.17 -13.13 3.15
CA GLU A 201 16.33 -13.92 3.57
C GLU A 201 16.18 -14.48 4.99
N SER A 202 16.84 -15.60 5.29
CA SER A 202 16.87 -16.21 6.62
C SER A 202 17.43 -15.23 7.68
N ASN A 203 16.84 -15.23 8.88
CA ASN A 203 17.06 -14.19 9.90
C ASN A 203 16.94 -12.74 9.37
N LEU A 204 16.14 -12.52 8.32
CA LEU A 204 16.02 -11.26 7.57
C LEU A 204 17.35 -10.72 7.01
N GLY A 205 18.38 -11.56 6.84
CA GLY A 205 19.71 -11.13 6.42
C GLY A 205 20.45 -10.25 7.46
N LEU A 206 20.02 -10.29 8.73
CA LEU A 206 20.65 -9.54 9.83
C LEU A 206 21.99 -10.16 10.24
N ASP A 207 22.99 -9.31 10.52
CA ASP A 207 24.16 -9.72 11.31
C ASP A 207 23.80 -9.96 12.79
N GLU A 208 24.64 -10.72 13.48
CA GLU A 208 24.39 -11.20 14.85
C GLU A 208 24.26 -10.05 15.85
N ASP A 209 25.13 -9.04 15.79
CA ASP A 209 25.05 -7.83 16.62
C ASP A 209 23.69 -7.14 16.46
N SER A 210 23.27 -6.89 15.21
CA SER A 210 22.00 -6.22 14.91
C SER A 210 20.80 -7.07 15.33
N SER A 211 20.89 -8.39 15.14
CA SER A 211 19.88 -9.36 15.55
C SER A 211 19.70 -9.35 17.08
N ASN A 212 20.80 -9.40 17.84
CA ASN A 212 20.78 -9.39 19.30
C ASN A 212 20.27 -8.06 19.86
N VAL A 213 20.70 -6.92 19.29
CA VAL A 213 20.19 -5.60 19.68
C VAL A 213 18.68 -5.47 19.42
N ILE A 214 18.17 -5.98 18.30
CA ILE A 214 16.72 -5.99 18.01
C ILE A 214 15.96 -6.85 19.04
N MET A 215 16.49 -8.03 19.38
CA MET A 215 15.85 -8.95 20.34
C MET A 215 15.88 -8.43 21.78
N ASP A 216 16.91 -7.68 22.17
CA ASP A 216 17.06 -7.16 23.53
C ASP A 216 16.41 -5.79 23.76
N GLU A 217 16.18 -5.00 22.71
CA GLU A 217 15.74 -3.61 22.83
C GLU A 217 14.30 -3.34 22.37
N VAL A 218 13.74 -4.06 21.40
CA VAL A 218 12.53 -3.61 20.68
C VAL A 218 11.23 -3.90 21.43
N ASP A 219 10.41 -2.84 21.59
CA ASP A 219 9.06 -2.89 22.15
C ASP A 219 7.99 -3.15 21.07
N VAL A 220 8.17 -2.64 19.84
CA VAL A 220 7.15 -2.75 18.77
C VAL A 220 7.78 -3.11 17.43
N ILE A 221 7.23 -4.14 16.77
CA ILE A 221 7.59 -4.50 15.40
C ILE A 221 6.49 -4.00 14.45
N VAL A 222 6.87 -3.27 13.41
CA VAL A 222 5.98 -2.78 12.35
C VAL A 222 6.36 -3.45 11.03
N ASN A 223 5.54 -4.39 10.59
CA ASN A 223 5.72 -5.09 9.33
C ASN A 223 5.02 -4.36 8.17
N SER A 224 5.70 -3.37 7.57
CA SER A 224 5.22 -2.63 6.40
C SER A 224 5.94 -3.02 5.09
N ALA A 225 6.84 -4.01 5.11
CA ALA A 225 7.40 -4.58 3.89
C ALA A 225 6.36 -5.47 3.17
N ALA A 226 6.12 -5.16 1.90
CA ALA A 226 5.34 -5.97 0.97
C ALA A 226 5.88 -5.76 -0.45
N ASN A 227 5.56 -6.68 -1.35
CA ASN A 227 5.50 -6.36 -2.78
C ASN A 227 4.03 -6.08 -3.13
N THR A 228 3.77 -4.96 -3.77
CA THR A 228 2.42 -4.45 -4.10
C THR A 228 2.14 -4.42 -5.61
N THR A 229 2.99 -5.05 -6.41
CA THR A 229 2.79 -5.19 -7.86
C THR A 229 1.78 -6.31 -8.11
N PHE A 230 0.64 -5.99 -8.72
CA PHE A 230 -0.46 -6.94 -8.94
C PHE A 230 -0.06 -8.11 -9.86
N ASP A 231 0.78 -7.86 -10.86
CA ASP A 231 1.33 -8.84 -11.81
C ASP A 231 2.76 -9.30 -11.45
N GLU A 232 3.10 -9.41 -10.16
CA GLU A 232 4.37 -10.01 -9.73
C GLU A 232 4.40 -11.54 -9.90
N ARG A 233 5.60 -12.10 -10.10
CA ARG A 233 5.86 -13.55 -10.06
C ARG A 233 5.40 -14.15 -8.71
N TYR A 234 4.69 -15.27 -8.76
CA TYR A 234 4.15 -15.90 -7.55
C TYR A 234 5.23 -16.33 -6.54
N ASP A 235 6.40 -16.78 -7.01
CA ASP A 235 7.56 -17.09 -6.14
C ASP A 235 8.03 -15.89 -5.32
N THR A 236 8.14 -14.75 -5.98
CA THR A 236 8.57 -13.48 -5.41
C THR A 236 7.53 -12.95 -4.44
N ALA A 237 6.24 -13.01 -4.82
CA ALA A 237 5.11 -12.61 -4.01
C ALA A 237 4.95 -13.47 -2.74
N ILE A 238 5.00 -14.80 -2.83
CA ILE A 238 5.03 -15.70 -1.65
C ILE A 238 6.23 -15.37 -0.75
N ASN A 239 7.41 -15.20 -1.33
CA ASN A 239 8.64 -15.07 -0.54
C ASN A 239 8.69 -13.80 0.33
N ILE A 240 8.02 -12.72 -0.11
CA ILE A 240 7.90 -11.46 0.63
C ILE A 240 6.59 -11.32 1.42
N ASN A 241 5.43 -11.55 0.81
CA ASN A 241 4.13 -11.27 1.43
C ASN A 241 3.66 -12.40 2.37
N THR A 242 4.08 -13.65 2.13
CA THR A 242 3.70 -14.81 2.96
C THR A 242 4.85 -15.26 3.85
N LYS A 243 6.00 -15.66 3.29
CA LYS A 243 7.17 -16.14 4.04
C LYS A 243 7.87 -15.02 4.82
N GLY A 244 7.77 -13.77 4.36
CA GLY A 244 8.34 -12.59 5.03
C GLY A 244 7.78 -12.37 6.44
N PRO A 245 6.45 -12.25 6.62
CA PRO A 245 5.80 -12.28 7.92
C PRO A 245 6.25 -13.43 8.82
N CYS A 246 6.36 -14.66 8.30
CA CYS A 246 6.83 -15.81 9.09
C CYS A 246 8.24 -15.58 9.67
N ARG A 247 9.19 -15.12 8.84
CA ARG A 247 10.58 -14.86 9.28
C ARG A 247 10.66 -13.74 10.31
N LEU A 248 9.86 -12.69 10.15
CA LEU A 248 9.80 -11.58 11.09
C LEU A 248 9.15 -12.01 12.42
N MET A 249 8.12 -12.87 12.38
CA MET A 249 7.51 -13.45 13.59
C MET A 249 8.49 -14.36 14.35
N SER A 250 9.34 -15.11 13.65
CA SER A 250 10.42 -15.90 14.26
C SER A 250 11.52 -15.07 14.95
N ILE A 251 11.59 -13.76 14.67
CA ILE A 251 12.40 -12.79 15.45
C ILE A 251 11.55 -12.16 16.55
N ALA A 252 10.29 -11.82 16.28
CA ALA A 252 9.35 -11.28 17.28
C ALA A 252 9.24 -12.17 18.53
N LYS A 253 9.17 -13.50 18.36
CA LYS A 253 9.16 -14.48 19.46
C LYS A 253 10.46 -14.58 20.26
N LYS A 254 11.53 -13.89 19.83
CA LYS A 254 12.80 -13.75 20.56
C LYS A 254 12.96 -12.36 21.20
N CYS A 255 12.07 -11.41 20.90
CA CYS A 255 12.17 -10.03 21.40
C CYS A 255 11.70 -9.94 22.87
N LYS A 256 12.65 -9.80 23.80
CA LYS A 256 12.46 -9.85 25.26
C LYS A 256 11.51 -8.79 25.84
N LYS A 257 11.20 -7.73 25.07
CA LYS A 257 10.39 -6.57 25.50
C LYS A 257 9.12 -6.37 24.69
N LEU A 258 8.86 -7.21 23.68
CA LEU A 258 7.82 -6.98 22.68
C LEU A 258 6.43 -6.78 23.32
N LYS A 259 5.77 -5.70 22.92
CA LYS A 259 4.41 -5.28 23.30
C LYS A 259 3.39 -5.50 22.20
N LEU A 260 3.82 -5.37 20.95
CA LEU A 260 2.93 -5.50 19.80
C LEU A 260 3.71 -5.90 18.53
N PHE A 261 3.11 -6.80 17.75
CA PHE A 261 3.43 -7.01 16.35
C PHE A 261 2.34 -6.39 15.47
N LEU A 262 2.68 -5.30 14.75
CA LEU A 262 1.75 -4.64 13.84
C LEU A 262 2.02 -5.06 12.39
N HIS A 263 1.00 -5.51 11.67
CA HIS A 263 1.09 -5.85 10.25
C HIS A 263 0.30 -4.89 9.38
N VAL A 264 0.97 -4.24 8.42
CA VAL A 264 0.28 -3.51 7.35
C VAL A 264 -0.13 -4.51 6.27
N SER A 265 -1.42 -4.60 6.03
CA SER A 265 -2.05 -5.42 4.99
C SER A 265 -2.78 -4.52 3.98
N THR A 266 -3.94 -4.94 3.46
CA THR A 266 -4.86 -4.12 2.67
C THR A 266 -6.28 -4.62 2.87
N ALA A 267 -7.31 -3.77 2.73
CA ALA A 267 -8.70 -4.18 2.77
C ALA A 267 -9.06 -5.17 1.64
N TYR A 268 -8.33 -5.12 0.51
CA TYR A 268 -8.56 -6.02 -0.63
C TYR A 268 -8.13 -7.48 -0.40
N VAL A 269 -7.50 -7.81 0.75
CA VAL A 269 -7.34 -9.22 1.19
C VAL A 269 -8.68 -9.94 1.37
N ASN A 270 -9.78 -9.21 1.47
CA ASN A 270 -11.14 -9.77 1.43
C ASN A 270 -11.53 -10.36 0.07
N GLY A 271 -10.62 -10.38 -0.92
CA GLY A 271 -10.79 -11.08 -2.18
C GLY A 271 -12.09 -10.69 -2.87
N GLN A 272 -12.72 -11.65 -3.55
CA GLN A 272 -13.93 -11.45 -4.34
C GLN A 272 -15.24 -11.39 -3.50
N ARG A 273 -15.18 -11.12 -2.18
CA ARG A 273 -16.37 -10.88 -1.34
C ARG A 273 -17.17 -9.66 -1.85
N GLN A 274 -18.49 -9.65 -1.62
CA GLN A 274 -19.43 -8.63 -2.11
C GLN A 274 -20.27 -8.07 -0.96
N GLY A 275 -20.85 -6.88 -1.12
CA GLY A 275 -21.63 -6.23 -0.06
C GLY A 275 -20.76 -5.70 1.07
N ARG A 276 -21.33 -5.56 2.28
CA ARG A 276 -20.63 -5.02 3.46
C ARG A 276 -19.72 -6.09 4.10
N ILE A 277 -18.41 -5.84 4.12
CA ILE A 277 -17.39 -6.82 4.52
C ILE A 277 -16.80 -6.45 5.88
N MET A 278 -17.05 -7.29 6.89
CA MET A 278 -16.70 -7.05 8.30
C MET A 278 -15.20 -7.22 8.59
N GLU A 279 -14.70 -6.48 9.59
CA GLU A 279 -13.32 -6.53 10.10
C GLU A 279 -13.02 -7.81 10.89
N ARG A 280 -12.88 -8.93 10.17
CA ARG A 280 -12.58 -10.25 10.73
C ARG A 280 -11.14 -10.69 10.41
N PRO A 281 -10.40 -11.29 11.37
CA PRO A 281 -9.14 -11.97 11.06
C PRO A 281 -9.39 -13.19 10.16
N PHE A 282 -8.33 -13.71 9.54
CA PHE A 282 -8.38 -15.00 8.85
C PHE A 282 -7.87 -16.11 9.75
N SER A 283 -8.47 -17.29 9.64
CA SER A 283 -7.98 -18.55 10.19
C SER A 283 -7.14 -19.31 9.16
N ILE A 284 -6.27 -20.20 9.63
CA ILE A 284 -5.49 -21.07 8.73
C ILE A 284 -6.40 -21.98 7.89
N GLY A 285 -6.23 -21.95 6.56
CA GLY A 285 -7.03 -22.73 5.62
C GLY A 285 -8.26 -22.03 5.05
N ASP A 286 -8.56 -20.79 5.47
CA ASP A 286 -9.64 -19.96 4.94
C ASP A 286 -9.55 -19.79 3.41
N CYS A 287 -10.71 -19.82 2.75
CA CYS A 287 -10.82 -19.84 1.30
C CYS A 287 -12.13 -19.17 0.86
N ILE A 288 -12.03 -18.01 0.22
CA ILE A 288 -13.19 -17.17 -0.15
C ILE A 288 -14.07 -17.85 -1.20
N ALA A 289 -13.51 -18.72 -2.04
CA ALA A 289 -14.30 -19.54 -2.96
C ALA A 289 -15.33 -20.42 -2.22
N ARG A 290 -15.04 -20.92 -1.00
CA ARG A 290 -16.00 -21.69 -0.20
C ARG A 290 -17.18 -20.86 0.32
N GLU A 291 -16.99 -19.57 0.57
CA GLU A 291 -18.03 -18.66 1.07
C GLU A 291 -19.12 -18.41 0.01
N LYS A 292 -18.77 -18.50 -1.27
CA LYS A 292 -19.71 -18.34 -2.39
C LYS A 292 -20.61 -19.57 -2.61
N SER A 293 -20.18 -20.76 -2.19
CA SER A 293 -20.84 -22.04 -2.52
C SER A 293 -21.99 -22.45 -1.60
N ILE A 294 -22.54 -21.52 -0.79
CA ILE A 294 -23.60 -21.82 0.19
C ILE A 294 -24.90 -22.35 -0.47
N SER A 295 -25.13 -22.11 -1.75
CA SER A 295 -26.36 -22.51 -2.47
C SER A 295 -26.26 -23.70 -3.43
N GLU A 296 -25.09 -24.01 -4.02
CA GLU A 296 -25.04 -24.88 -5.22
C GLU A 296 -23.93 -25.95 -5.26
N ILE A 297 -22.90 -25.91 -4.39
CA ILE A 297 -21.82 -26.91 -4.39
C ILE A 297 -21.57 -27.38 -2.96
N PRO A 298 -21.56 -28.70 -2.66
CA PRO A 298 -21.22 -29.18 -1.33
C PRO A 298 -19.79 -28.75 -0.94
N GLN A 299 -19.64 -28.10 0.20
CA GLN A 299 -18.37 -27.49 0.65
C GLN A 299 -17.19 -28.48 0.73
N SER A 300 -17.46 -29.77 0.80
CA SER A 300 -16.49 -30.87 0.73
C SER A 300 -15.70 -30.94 -0.57
N PHE A 301 -16.21 -30.41 -1.69
CA PHE A 301 -15.51 -30.46 -2.99
C PHE A 301 -14.52 -29.32 -3.23
N LEU A 302 -14.60 -28.22 -2.46
CA LEU A 302 -13.64 -27.12 -2.56
C LEU A 302 -12.50 -27.32 -1.55
N PRO A 303 -11.23 -27.33 -1.99
CA PRO A 303 -10.09 -27.53 -1.09
C PRO A 303 -9.94 -26.36 -0.11
N ALA A 304 -9.40 -26.67 1.08
CA ALA A 304 -8.88 -25.65 1.99
C ALA A 304 -7.61 -25.02 1.40
N LEU A 305 -7.24 -23.83 1.87
CA LEU A 305 -6.00 -23.17 1.45
C LEU A 305 -4.79 -23.76 2.19
N ASP A 306 -4.15 -24.75 1.57
CA ASP A 306 -2.87 -25.29 2.06
C ASP A 306 -1.70 -24.36 1.68
N ILE A 307 -1.42 -23.39 2.55
CA ILE A 307 -0.33 -22.42 2.37
C ILE A 307 1.05 -23.10 2.32
N GLU A 308 1.23 -24.21 3.03
CA GLU A 308 2.50 -24.96 3.01
C GLU A 308 2.64 -25.74 1.70
N GLY A 309 1.54 -26.27 1.17
CA GLY A 309 1.41 -26.79 -0.19
C GLY A 309 1.79 -25.74 -1.26
N GLU A 310 1.22 -24.52 -1.21
CA GLU A 310 1.59 -23.44 -2.15
C GLU A 310 3.09 -23.07 -2.04
N ILE A 311 3.60 -22.92 -0.81
CA ILE A 311 5.02 -22.61 -0.56
C ILE A 311 5.93 -23.71 -1.12
N ASN A 312 5.59 -24.98 -0.93
CA ASN A 312 6.38 -26.12 -1.38
C ASN A 312 6.29 -26.31 -2.89
N MET A 313 5.10 -26.20 -3.49
CA MET A 313 4.88 -26.25 -4.94
C MET A 313 5.77 -25.24 -5.67
N VAL A 314 5.81 -24.01 -5.18
CA VAL A 314 6.56 -22.91 -5.81
C VAL A 314 8.06 -22.99 -5.48
N SER A 315 8.45 -23.48 -4.30
CA SER A 315 9.87 -23.70 -3.95
C SER A 315 10.49 -24.87 -4.73
N ASN A 316 9.69 -25.84 -5.18
CA ASN A 316 10.13 -27.02 -5.92
C ASN A 316 10.05 -26.87 -7.45
N TYR A 317 9.74 -25.67 -7.98
CA TYR A 317 9.57 -25.43 -9.42
C TYR A 317 10.90 -25.34 -10.20
N ASN A 318 11.68 -26.43 -10.15
CA ASN A 318 12.99 -26.56 -10.82
C ASN A 318 12.85 -26.92 -12.31
N GLY A 319 12.23 -26.04 -13.09
CA GLY A 319 12.23 -26.15 -14.55
C GLY A 319 13.52 -25.58 -15.16
N ASN A 320 14.19 -26.35 -16.02
CA ASN A 320 15.19 -25.84 -16.96
C ASN A 320 14.48 -24.98 -18.03
N ILE A 321 14.11 -23.76 -17.65
CA ILE A 321 13.28 -22.82 -18.41
C ILE A 321 14.01 -21.48 -18.44
N GLU A 322 14.04 -20.80 -19.59
CA GLU A 322 14.61 -19.46 -19.70
C GLU A 322 13.94 -18.48 -18.72
N ASP A 323 14.72 -17.63 -18.05
CA ASP A 323 14.25 -16.76 -16.95
C ASP A 323 12.99 -15.93 -17.28
N ASN A 324 12.86 -15.47 -18.53
CA ASN A 324 11.70 -14.72 -19.01
C ASN A 324 10.42 -15.58 -19.08
N LEU A 325 10.53 -16.81 -19.57
CA LEU A 325 9.41 -17.75 -19.67
C LEU A 325 9.04 -18.32 -18.30
N LEU A 326 10.03 -18.52 -17.41
CA LEU A 326 9.79 -18.82 -16.00
C LEU A 326 9.05 -17.68 -15.30
N ALA A 327 9.48 -16.43 -15.51
CA ALA A 327 8.81 -15.26 -14.94
C ALA A 327 7.37 -15.08 -15.44
N GLN A 328 7.09 -15.39 -16.71
CA GLN A 328 5.72 -15.39 -17.26
C GLN A 328 4.86 -16.47 -16.60
N LYS A 329 5.32 -17.73 -16.60
CA LYS A 329 4.58 -18.85 -15.97
C LYS A 329 4.31 -18.61 -14.49
N MET A 330 5.24 -17.98 -13.77
CA MET A 330 5.07 -17.61 -12.37
C MET A 330 4.01 -16.51 -12.15
N ARG A 331 3.78 -15.60 -13.09
CA ARG A 331 2.69 -14.63 -13.03
C ARG A 331 1.34 -15.29 -13.31
N GLU A 332 1.27 -16.09 -14.36
CA GLU A 332 0.08 -16.84 -14.78
C GLU A 332 -0.38 -17.79 -13.66
N MET A 333 0.54 -18.55 -13.07
CA MET A 333 0.27 -19.42 -11.92
C MET A 333 -0.28 -18.64 -10.72
N GLY A 334 0.34 -17.53 -10.32
CA GLY A 334 -0.10 -16.74 -9.17
C GLY A 334 -1.55 -16.25 -9.30
N LEU A 335 -1.91 -15.81 -10.51
CA LEU A 335 -3.27 -15.39 -10.86
C LEU A 335 -4.25 -16.57 -10.88
N GLU A 336 -3.85 -17.72 -11.40
CA GLU A 336 -4.65 -18.96 -11.35
C GLU A 336 -4.94 -19.38 -9.90
N ARG A 337 -3.91 -19.45 -9.04
CA ARG A 337 -4.08 -19.83 -7.62
C ARG A 337 -4.96 -18.83 -6.89
N ALA A 338 -4.74 -17.52 -7.06
CA ALA A 338 -5.58 -16.48 -6.46
C ALA A 338 -7.06 -16.68 -6.82
N ARG A 339 -7.36 -16.80 -8.12
CA ARG A 339 -8.73 -17.00 -8.63
C ARG A 339 -9.35 -18.30 -8.12
N ARG A 340 -8.59 -19.40 -8.10
CA ARG A 340 -9.00 -20.72 -7.59
C ARG A 340 -9.48 -20.68 -6.13
N TYR A 341 -8.84 -19.88 -5.28
CA TYR A 341 -9.18 -19.76 -3.86
C TYR A 341 -10.12 -18.57 -3.53
N GLY A 342 -10.52 -17.76 -4.53
CA GLY A 342 -11.52 -16.69 -4.38
C GLY A 342 -10.95 -15.27 -4.22
N TRP A 343 -9.68 -15.06 -4.53
CA TRP A 343 -9.02 -13.75 -4.61
C TRP A 343 -8.93 -13.26 -6.07
N GLN A 344 -8.80 -11.95 -6.29
CA GLN A 344 -8.69 -11.39 -7.65
C GLN A 344 -7.29 -11.53 -8.27
N ASP A 345 -6.23 -11.38 -7.47
CA ASP A 345 -4.84 -11.34 -7.93
C ASP A 345 -3.84 -11.90 -6.92
N THR A 346 -2.60 -12.07 -7.38
CA THR A 346 -1.46 -12.63 -6.65
C THR A 346 -1.08 -11.80 -5.41
N TYR A 347 -1.23 -10.48 -5.46
CA TYR A 347 -0.87 -9.59 -4.36
C TYR A 347 -1.81 -9.79 -3.18
N VAL A 348 -3.12 -9.62 -3.38
CA VAL A 348 -4.11 -9.73 -2.29
C VAL A 348 -4.16 -11.15 -1.70
N PHE A 349 -3.95 -12.17 -2.54
CA PHE A 349 -3.89 -13.56 -2.13
C PHE A 349 -2.67 -13.86 -1.25
N THR A 350 -1.47 -13.45 -1.68
CA THR A 350 -0.24 -13.66 -0.87
C THR A 350 -0.22 -12.83 0.41
N LYS A 351 -0.92 -11.69 0.44
CA LYS A 351 -1.18 -10.90 1.66
C LYS A 351 -2.15 -11.59 2.62
N ALA A 352 -3.24 -12.17 2.14
CA ALA A 352 -4.16 -12.96 2.96
C ALA A 352 -3.45 -14.19 3.57
N MET A 353 -2.65 -14.91 2.78
CA MET A 353 -1.80 -15.99 3.30
C MET A 353 -0.79 -15.48 4.35
N GLY A 354 -0.26 -14.26 4.20
CA GLY A 354 0.59 -13.61 5.20
C GLY A 354 -0.10 -13.39 6.54
N GLU A 355 -1.38 -12.98 6.54
CA GLU A 355 -2.19 -12.84 7.76
C GLU A 355 -2.46 -14.19 8.44
N MET A 356 -2.87 -15.21 7.67
CA MET A 356 -3.11 -16.57 8.18
C MET A 356 -1.85 -17.18 8.81
N MET A 357 -0.67 -16.93 8.22
CA MET A 357 0.60 -17.39 8.77
C MET A 357 1.05 -16.56 9.99
N ILE A 358 0.62 -15.32 10.14
CA ILE A 358 0.82 -14.55 11.38
C ILE A 358 0.02 -15.20 12.52
N ASP A 359 -1.27 -15.49 12.32
CA ASP A 359 -2.09 -16.13 13.37
C ASP A 359 -1.56 -17.52 13.74
N LYS A 360 -1.20 -18.35 12.75
CA LYS A 360 -0.58 -19.66 12.97
C LYS A 360 0.72 -19.61 13.79
N LEU A 361 1.49 -18.52 13.72
CA LEU A 361 2.87 -18.44 14.25
C LEU A 361 3.06 -17.51 15.46
N ARG A 362 2.10 -16.63 15.78
CA ARG A 362 2.27 -15.57 16.80
C ARG A 362 2.35 -16.06 18.25
N GLU A 363 1.82 -17.25 18.54
CA GLU A 363 1.65 -17.75 19.92
C GLU A 363 0.93 -16.70 20.79
N ASP A 364 1.53 -16.28 21.91
CA ASP A 364 0.94 -15.29 22.82
C ASP A 364 1.13 -13.83 22.38
N ILE A 365 1.81 -13.55 21.27
CA ILE A 365 2.10 -12.18 20.82
C ILE A 365 0.80 -11.43 20.44
N PRO A 366 0.55 -10.23 21.02
CA PRO A 366 -0.52 -9.33 20.59
C PRO A 366 -0.30 -8.87 19.14
N VAL A 367 -1.32 -8.98 18.29
CA VAL A 367 -1.24 -8.58 16.88
C VAL A 367 -2.29 -7.53 16.53
N VAL A 368 -1.84 -6.48 15.83
CA VAL A 368 -2.73 -5.53 15.14
C VAL A 368 -2.53 -5.69 13.63
N VAL A 369 -3.61 -5.91 12.89
CA VAL A 369 -3.62 -5.94 11.43
C VAL A 369 -4.33 -4.70 10.90
N ILE A 370 -3.56 -3.85 10.22
CA ILE A 370 -4.06 -2.64 9.58
C ILE A 370 -4.37 -2.95 8.12
N ARG A 371 -5.64 -2.89 7.72
CA ARG A 371 -6.14 -3.16 6.36
C ARG A 371 -6.63 -1.87 5.69
N PRO A 372 -5.74 -1.02 5.14
CA PRO A 372 -6.15 0.16 4.39
C PRO A 372 -6.67 -0.20 3.00
N SER A 373 -7.57 0.61 2.45
CA SER A 373 -7.97 0.56 1.04
C SER A 373 -6.91 1.24 0.14
N VAL A 374 -7.29 1.94 -0.94
CA VAL A 374 -6.33 2.61 -1.82
C VAL A 374 -5.73 3.82 -1.09
N ILE A 375 -4.48 3.69 -0.63
CA ILE A 375 -3.78 4.77 0.06
C ILE A 375 -3.30 5.81 -0.95
N GLU A 376 -3.82 7.03 -0.83
CA GLU A 376 -3.43 8.17 -1.66
C GLU A 376 -2.71 9.26 -0.81
N SER A 377 -2.52 10.45 -1.39
CA SER A 377 -1.79 11.58 -0.78
C SER A 377 -2.33 12.00 0.59
N THR A 378 -1.47 12.59 1.42
CA THR A 378 -1.85 13.14 2.73
C THR A 378 -2.97 14.19 2.61
N PHE A 379 -3.95 14.16 3.53
CA PHE A 379 -5.06 15.10 3.58
C PHE A 379 -4.68 16.42 4.23
N LYS A 380 -3.95 16.36 5.36
CA LYS A 380 -3.54 17.51 6.18
C LYS A 380 -2.09 17.41 6.65
N GLU A 381 -1.63 16.24 7.08
CA GLU A 381 -0.39 16.09 7.83
C GLU A 381 0.73 15.34 7.09
N PRO A 382 2.01 15.68 7.32
CA PRO A 382 2.50 16.92 7.94
C PRO A 382 2.22 18.17 7.09
N PHE A 383 1.81 17.97 5.84
CA PHE A 383 1.25 18.99 4.96
C PHE A 383 0.36 18.30 3.91
N PRO A 384 -0.67 18.97 3.37
CA PRO A 384 -1.57 18.40 2.37
C PRO A 384 -0.84 18.05 1.05
N GLY A 385 -1.29 16.97 0.41
CA GLY A 385 -0.91 16.58 -0.95
C GLY A 385 0.44 15.87 -1.06
N TRP A 386 1.09 15.50 0.04
CA TRP A 386 2.33 14.73 -0.05
C TRP A 386 2.07 13.29 -0.47
N MET A 387 2.85 12.83 -1.45
CA MET A 387 2.84 11.46 -1.94
C MET A 387 4.17 11.08 -2.59
N GLU A 388 4.40 9.78 -2.76
CA GLU A 388 5.58 9.26 -3.43
C GLU A 388 5.23 8.08 -4.36
N GLY A 389 5.77 8.12 -5.58
CA GLY A 389 5.49 7.14 -6.64
C GLY A 389 4.08 7.24 -7.19
N ASN A 390 3.80 6.48 -8.25
CA ASN A 390 2.44 6.30 -8.76
C ASN A 390 1.67 5.37 -7.81
N ARG A 391 0.48 5.79 -7.39
CA ARG A 391 -0.54 5.00 -6.68
C ARG A 391 -1.47 4.32 -7.70
N MET A 392 -2.63 3.81 -7.25
CA MET A 392 -3.56 3.09 -8.14
C MET A 392 -4.37 4.05 -9.02
N MET A 393 -4.80 5.19 -8.48
CA MET A 393 -5.62 6.16 -9.20
C MET A 393 -4.79 7.02 -10.18
N ASP A 394 -3.54 7.34 -9.80
CA ASP A 394 -2.64 8.24 -10.53
C ASP A 394 -2.51 8.01 -12.05
N PRO A 395 -2.35 6.76 -12.56
CA PRO A 395 -2.16 6.56 -14.00
C PRO A 395 -3.40 6.95 -14.80
N ILE A 396 -4.60 6.76 -14.24
CA ILE A 396 -5.87 7.15 -14.85
C ILE A 396 -5.97 8.68 -14.88
N VAL A 397 -5.72 9.33 -13.74
CA VAL A 397 -5.72 10.80 -13.57
C VAL A 397 -4.73 11.48 -14.53
N LEU A 398 -3.49 10.98 -14.59
CA LEU A 398 -2.42 11.53 -15.42
C LEU A 398 -2.65 11.29 -16.92
N CYS A 399 -3.16 10.13 -17.33
CA CYS A 399 -3.49 9.87 -18.73
C CYS A 399 -4.73 10.67 -19.18
N TYR A 400 -5.73 10.81 -18.31
CA TYR A 400 -6.90 11.65 -18.57
C TYR A 400 -6.50 13.11 -18.76
N GLY A 401 -5.79 13.69 -17.79
CA GLY A 401 -5.34 15.09 -17.83
C GLY A 401 -4.44 15.45 -19.00
N LYS A 402 -3.73 14.46 -19.58
CA LYS A 402 -2.92 14.63 -20.80
C LYS A 402 -3.70 14.41 -22.10
N GLY A 403 -5.01 14.20 -22.04
CA GLY A 403 -5.85 13.86 -23.20
C GLY A 403 -5.50 12.49 -23.82
N GLN A 404 -4.77 11.63 -23.11
CA GLN A 404 -4.35 10.31 -23.57
C GLN A 404 -5.42 9.23 -23.30
N LEU A 405 -6.32 9.50 -22.34
CA LEU A 405 -7.47 8.67 -21.99
C LEU A 405 -8.73 9.56 -22.02
N THR A 406 -9.79 9.14 -22.72
CA THR A 406 -11.08 9.89 -22.82
C THR A 406 -12.28 9.09 -22.33
N GLY A 407 -12.05 7.85 -21.93
CA GLY A 407 -13.01 6.98 -21.29
C GLY A 407 -12.28 5.83 -20.60
N PHE A 408 -12.99 5.07 -19.76
CA PHE A 408 -12.40 4.04 -18.91
C PHE A 408 -13.38 2.89 -18.64
N LEU A 409 -12.85 1.70 -18.38
CA LEU A 409 -13.62 0.46 -18.14
C LEU A 409 -13.89 0.28 -16.64
N VAL A 410 -15.13 0.49 -16.23
CA VAL A 410 -15.54 0.61 -14.82
C VAL A 410 -17.06 0.57 -14.69
N ASP A 411 -17.60 0.06 -13.59
CA ASP A 411 -18.99 0.31 -13.22
C ASP A 411 -19.17 1.80 -12.88
N PRO A 412 -20.02 2.56 -13.60
CA PRO A 412 -20.26 3.97 -13.29
C PRO A 412 -20.76 4.23 -11.85
N ASN A 413 -21.44 3.24 -11.25
CA ASN A 413 -21.95 3.25 -9.88
C ASN A 413 -20.99 2.56 -8.89
N GLY A 414 -19.85 2.06 -9.38
CA GLY A 414 -18.80 1.47 -8.57
C GLY A 414 -18.17 2.53 -7.66
N VAL A 415 -17.64 2.07 -6.52
CA VAL A 415 -16.99 2.94 -5.54
C VAL A 415 -15.50 2.65 -5.54
N LEU A 416 -14.70 3.70 -5.75
CA LEU A 416 -13.26 3.66 -5.52
C LEU A 416 -13.00 3.93 -4.03
N ASP A 417 -12.62 2.90 -3.28
CA ASP A 417 -12.32 3.08 -1.85
C ASP A 417 -10.91 3.67 -1.67
N VAL A 418 -10.86 4.98 -1.46
CA VAL A 418 -9.64 5.76 -1.21
C VAL A 418 -9.53 6.14 0.27
N VAL A 419 -8.32 6.18 0.80
CA VAL A 419 -8.00 6.79 2.10
C VAL A 419 -6.69 7.61 2.06
N PRO A 420 -6.64 8.80 2.70
CA PRO A 420 -5.41 9.57 2.85
C PRO A 420 -4.37 8.87 3.74
N SER A 421 -3.09 8.93 3.36
CA SER A 421 -2.00 8.24 4.07
C SER A 421 -1.76 8.69 5.51
N ASP A 422 -2.06 9.94 5.84
CA ASP A 422 -2.01 10.48 7.20
C ASP A 422 -3.14 9.94 8.09
N MET A 423 -4.37 9.80 7.56
CA MET A 423 -5.45 9.09 8.27
C MET A 423 -5.08 7.63 8.55
N VAL A 424 -4.44 6.94 7.59
CA VAL A 424 -3.96 5.56 7.78
C VAL A 424 -2.92 5.48 8.90
N VAL A 425 -1.98 6.42 8.96
CA VAL A 425 -0.97 6.50 10.03
C VAL A 425 -1.59 6.83 11.38
N ASN A 426 -2.53 7.79 11.43
CA ASN A 426 -3.18 8.19 12.67
C ASN A 426 -3.97 7.02 13.30
N ALA A 427 -4.75 6.28 12.52
CA ALA A 427 -5.41 5.06 12.96
C ALA A 427 -4.42 3.93 13.33
N THR A 428 -3.31 3.81 12.61
CA THR A 428 -2.22 2.87 12.95
C THR A 428 -1.64 3.15 14.33
N LEU A 429 -1.42 4.43 14.68
CA LEU A 429 -0.88 4.85 15.98
C LEU A 429 -1.89 4.68 17.12
N ALA A 430 -3.17 5.01 16.88
CA ALA A 430 -4.24 4.76 17.85
C ALA A 430 -4.39 3.26 18.16
N ALA A 431 -4.43 2.39 17.13
CA ALA A 431 -4.52 0.95 17.32
C ALA A 431 -3.27 0.37 18.01
N MET A 432 -2.09 0.88 17.63
CA MET A 432 -0.81 0.49 18.22
C MET A 432 -0.74 0.80 19.72
N ALA A 433 -1.13 2.01 20.12
CA ALA A 433 -1.17 2.40 21.53
C ALA A 433 -2.22 1.59 22.29
N ARG A 434 -3.44 1.48 21.73
CA ARG A 434 -4.56 0.76 22.36
C ARG A 434 -4.20 -0.67 22.74
N HIS A 435 -3.52 -1.41 21.86
CA HIS A 435 -3.22 -2.83 22.09
C HIS A 435 -1.83 -3.07 22.69
N GLY A 436 -0.87 -2.18 22.42
CA GLY A 436 0.46 -2.22 23.04
C GLY A 436 0.46 -1.90 24.55
N MET A 437 -0.57 -1.23 25.07
CA MET A 437 -0.80 -1.11 26.51
C MET A 437 -1.43 -2.40 27.08
N ASP A 438 -2.60 -2.81 26.58
CA ASP A 438 -3.38 -3.95 27.11
C ASP A 438 -2.63 -5.30 27.03
N GLN A 439 -1.78 -5.51 26.02
CA GLN A 439 -1.03 -6.77 25.79
C GLN A 439 -1.94 -8.03 25.79
N LYS A 440 -3.18 -7.88 25.29
CA LYS A 440 -4.10 -9.00 25.08
C LYS A 440 -3.57 -9.93 23.98
N ARG A 441 -3.86 -11.23 24.11
CA ARG A 441 -3.32 -12.30 23.24
C ARG A 441 -4.15 -12.47 21.95
N ASP A 442 -4.72 -11.41 21.43
CA ASP A 442 -5.70 -11.37 20.36
C ASP A 442 -5.14 -10.83 19.03
N ILE A 443 -5.92 -10.97 17.96
CA ILE A 443 -5.70 -10.29 16.69
C ILE A 443 -6.77 -9.23 16.51
N ASN A 444 -6.36 -7.96 16.51
CA ASN A 444 -7.24 -6.83 16.28
C ASN A 444 -7.10 -6.34 14.83
N VAL A 445 -8.19 -6.43 14.06
CA VAL A 445 -8.24 -6.02 12.65
C VAL A 445 -8.94 -4.67 12.53
N TYR A 446 -8.28 -3.74 11.83
CA TYR A 446 -8.81 -2.42 11.53
C TYR A 446 -8.82 -2.19 10.02
N GLN A 447 -10.00 -2.04 9.44
CA GLN A 447 -10.15 -1.60 8.05
C GLN A 447 -10.21 -0.07 8.03
N ILE A 448 -9.26 0.54 7.32
CA ILE A 448 -9.17 1.99 7.16
C ILE A 448 -9.60 2.26 5.72
N ALA A 449 -10.88 2.57 5.58
CA ALA A 449 -11.61 2.50 4.33
C ALA A 449 -12.80 3.48 4.37
N SER A 450 -13.17 4.04 3.22
CA SER A 450 -14.21 5.04 3.07
C SER A 450 -15.53 4.49 2.52
N SER A 451 -15.54 3.37 1.80
CA SER A 451 -16.68 2.96 0.96
C SER A 451 -18.01 2.63 1.67
N VAL A 452 -18.00 2.39 2.98
CA VAL A 452 -19.24 2.19 3.78
C VAL A 452 -19.80 3.50 4.35
N VAL A 453 -18.98 4.56 4.46
CA VAL A 453 -19.31 5.77 5.25
C VAL A 453 -19.21 7.08 4.48
N ASN A 454 -18.39 7.15 3.43
CA ASN A 454 -18.20 8.30 2.55
C ASN A 454 -17.69 7.84 1.17
N PRO A 455 -18.52 7.15 0.36
CA PRO A 455 -18.08 6.51 -0.88
C PRO A 455 -17.76 7.50 -2.01
N LEU A 456 -16.57 7.41 -2.60
CA LEU A 456 -16.22 8.07 -3.86
C LEU A 456 -16.69 7.22 -5.06
N VAL A 457 -17.78 7.62 -5.69
CA VAL A 457 -18.35 6.92 -6.86
C VAL A 457 -17.60 7.32 -8.15
N PHE A 458 -17.36 6.37 -9.06
CA PHE A 458 -16.58 6.62 -10.28
C PHE A 458 -17.18 7.69 -11.21
N GLN A 459 -18.50 7.81 -11.32
CA GLN A 459 -19.15 8.90 -12.07
C GLN A 459 -18.85 10.29 -11.51
N ASP A 460 -18.70 10.40 -10.19
CA ASP A 460 -18.45 11.66 -9.49
C ASP A 460 -16.95 12.00 -9.56
N LEU A 461 -16.07 11.01 -9.40
CA LEU A 461 -14.64 11.15 -9.73
C LEU A 461 -14.43 11.63 -11.18
N ALA A 462 -15.11 11.03 -12.16
CA ALA A 462 -15.03 11.44 -13.56
C ALA A 462 -15.44 12.91 -13.78
N ARG A 463 -16.43 13.40 -13.02
CA ARG A 463 -16.85 14.81 -13.03
C ARG A 463 -15.82 15.72 -12.38
N LEU A 464 -15.29 15.34 -11.20
CA LEU A 464 -14.24 16.09 -10.50
C LEU A 464 -12.95 16.22 -11.32
N LEU A 465 -12.55 15.15 -12.01
CA LEU A 465 -11.42 15.20 -12.95
C LEU A 465 -11.70 16.15 -14.12
N TYR A 466 -12.90 16.12 -14.70
CA TYR A 466 -13.27 17.04 -15.77
C TYR A 466 -13.27 18.50 -15.30
N GLU A 467 -13.92 18.82 -14.18
CA GLU A 467 -13.91 20.16 -13.58
C GLU A 467 -12.48 20.66 -13.30
N HIS A 468 -11.63 19.80 -12.74
CA HIS A 468 -10.22 20.13 -12.47
C HIS A 468 -9.43 20.40 -13.74
N TYR A 469 -9.51 19.53 -14.76
CA TYR A 469 -8.70 19.67 -15.97
C TYR A 469 -9.29 20.66 -16.99
N SER A 470 -10.56 21.05 -16.89
CA SER A 470 -11.11 22.20 -17.62
C SER A 470 -10.66 23.54 -17.03
N SER A 471 -10.56 23.66 -15.71
CA SER A 471 -10.15 24.90 -15.01
C SER A 471 -8.62 25.04 -14.89
N SER A 472 -7.92 23.92 -14.69
CA SER A 472 -6.45 23.83 -14.61
C SER A 472 -5.92 22.77 -15.59
N PRO A 473 -5.98 23.02 -16.92
CA PRO A 473 -5.53 22.06 -17.93
C PRO A 473 -4.04 21.72 -17.81
N CYS A 474 -3.65 20.52 -18.25
CA CYS A 474 -2.24 20.24 -18.52
C CYS A 474 -1.76 21.05 -19.73
N ILE A 475 -0.44 21.26 -19.80
CA ILE A 475 0.22 21.97 -20.90
C ILE A 475 0.92 20.97 -21.82
N ASP A 476 0.76 21.12 -23.14
CA ASP A 476 1.44 20.30 -24.15
C ASP A 476 2.91 20.74 -24.37
N SER A 477 3.67 19.99 -25.17
CA SER A 477 5.07 20.30 -25.49
C SER A 477 5.27 21.58 -26.34
N LYS A 478 4.20 22.32 -26.64
CA LYS A 478 4.21 23.62 -27.34
C LYS A 478 3.67 24.75 -26.46
N GLY A 479 3.48 24.53 -25.15
CA GLY A 479 2.97 25.54 -24.22
C GLY A 479 1.45 25.73 -24.27
N ARG A 480 0.69 24.83 -24.90
CA ARG A 480 -0.76 24.99 -25.13
C ARG A 480 -1.59 24.18 -24.13
N PRO A 481 -2.70 24.73 -23.61
CA PRO A 481 -3.67 23.98 -22.81
C PRO A 481 -4.21 22.74 -23.53
N ILE A 482 -4.13 21.59 -22.87
CA ILE A 482 -4.75 20.33 -23.29
C ILE A 482 -6.22 20.35 -22.84
N GLN A 483 -7.13 20.43 -23.81
CA GLN A 483 -8.56 20.29 -23.56
C GLN A 483 -8.95 18.81 -23.45
N VAL A 484 -9.74 18.47 -22.44
CA VAL A 484 -10.22 17.11 -22.18
C VAL A 484 -11.75 17.05 -22.20
N PRO A 485 -12.38 16.06 -22.84
CA PRO A 485 -13.82 15.84 -22.72
C PRO A 485 -14.15 15.22 -21.36
N LEU A 486 -15.40 15.32 -20.90
CA LEU A 486 -15.88 14.51 -19.77
C LEU A 486 -15.61 13.02 -20.04
N MET A 487 -15.00 12.33 -19.07
CA MET A 487 -14.60 10.94 -19.23
C MET A 487 -15.82 10.02 -19.42
N LYS A 488 -15.84 9.24 -20.51
CA LYS A 488 -16.89 8.24 -20.73
C LYS A 488 -16.60 6.96 -19.94
N LEU A 489 -17.54 6.54 -19.11
CA LEU A 489 -17.42 5.28 -18.36
C LEU A 489 -18.12 4.15 -19.13
N PHE A 490 -17.50 2.98 -19.15
CA PHE A 490 -17.95 1.82 -19.93
C PHE A 490 -18.00 0.56 -19.07
N SER A 491 -19.11 -0.17 -19.13
CA SER A 491 -19.26 -1.48 -18.46
C SER A 491 -18.92 -2.68 -19.38
N SER A 492 -18.61 -2.43 -20.66
CA SER A 492 -18.23 -3.45 -21.66
C SER A 492 -16.83 -3.18 -22.22
N THR A 493 -16.02 -4.23 -22.31
CA THR A 493 -14.69 -4.23 -22.89
C THR A 493 -14.72 -3.96 -24.40
N GLU A 494 -15.79 -4.38 -25.07
CA GLU A 494 -16.05 -4.18 -26.50
C GLU A 494 -16.39 -2.71 -26.79
N GLU A 495 -17.29 -2.11 -26.01
CA GLU A 495 -17.65 -0.69 -26.13
C GLU A 495 -16.47 0.22 -25.83
N PHE A 496 -15.75 -0.07 -24.75
CA PHE A 496 -14.52 0.63 -24.35
C PHE A 496 -13.45 0.55 -25.44
N SER A 497 -13.17 -0.66 -25.95
CA SER A 497 -12.21 -0.86 -27.05
C SER A 497 -12.62 -0.11 -28.31
N GLY A 498 -13.91 -0.17 -28.67
CA GLY A 498 -14.46 0.57 -29.82
C GLY A 498 -14.35 2.09 -29.64
N HIS A 499 -14.53 2.61 -28.43
CA HIS A 499 -14.34 4.03 -28.12
C HIS A 499 -12.87 4.45 -28.25
N LEU A 500 -11.94 3.69 -27.66
CA LEU A 500 -10.50 3.97 -27.76
C LEU A 500 -10.02 3.99 -29.22
N TRP A 501 -10.48 3.07 -30.07
CA TRP A 501 -10.15 3.06 -31.49
C TRP A 501 -10.68 4.31 -32.22
N ARG A 502 -11.94 4.72 -31.97
CA ARG A 502 -12.51 5.94 -32.56
C ARG A 502 -11.75 7.20 -32.13
N ASP A 503 -11.43 7.32 -30.84
CA ASP A 503 -10.68 8.45 -30.27
C ASP A 503 -9.24 8.53 -30.84
N ALA A 504 -8.54 7.41 -30.97
CA ALA A 504 -7.21 7.35 -31.57
C ALA A 504 -7.19 7.75 -33.07
N ILE A 505 -8.20 7.32 -33.83
CA ILE A 505 -8.38 7.71 -35.25
C ILE A 505 -8.70 9.20 -35.38
N GLN A 506 -9.57 9.74 -34.52
CA GLN A 506 -9.91 11.16 -34.51
C GLN A 506 -8.70 12.04 -34.17
N LYS A 507 -7.93 11.67 -33.13
CA LYS A 507 -6.73 12.41 -32.69
C LYS A 507 -5.55 12.35 -33.67
N SER A 508 -5.51 11.36 -34.56
CA SER A 508 -4.52 11.29 -35.64
C SER A 508 -4.93 12.06 -36.91
N GLY A 509 -6.05 12.80 -36.88
CA GLY A 509 -6.45 13.76 -37.92
C GLY A 509 -7.14 13.15 -39.14
N LEU A 510 -7.52 11.88 -39.08
CA LEU A 510 -7.98 11.10 -40.24
C LEU A 510 -9.35 11.52 -40.81
N THR A 511 -10.16 12.28 -40.07
CA THR A 511 -11.44 12.82 -40.56
C THR A 511 -11.28 13.90 -41.64
N ALA A 512 -10.08 14.46 -41.83
CA ALA A 512 -9.81 15.53 -42.81
C ALA A 512 -9.08 15.07 -44.08
N MET A 513 -8.61 13.82 -44.17
CA MET A 513 -7.81 13.32 -45.31
C MET A 513 -8.25 11.94 -45.81
N ALA A 514 -9.55 11.69 -45.87
CA ALA A 514 -10.15 10.51 -46.52
C ALA A 514 -10.11 10.60 -48.07
N SER A 515 -8.99 11.03 -48.64
CA SER A 515 -8.84 11.37 -50.06
C SER A 515 -8.13 10.27 -50.85
N SER A 516 -8.91 9.37 -51.46
CA SER A 516 -8.50 8.38 -52.48
C SER A 516 -7.46 7.32 -52.05
N LYS A 517 -7.83 6.04 -52.21
CA LYS A 517 -7.04 4.84 -51.85
C LYS A 517 -6.79 4.67 -50.34
N GLY A 518 -7.85 4.33 -49.61
CA GLY A 518 -7.81 4.06 -48.17
C GLY A 518 -6.97 2.84 -47.77
N LYS A 519 -5.67 3.05 -47.57
CA LYS A 519 -4.83 2.24 -46.67
C LYS A 519 -4.25 3.15 -45.59
N MET A 520 -4.42 2.74 -44.34
CA MET A 520 -3.82 3.43 -43.19
C MET A 520 -2.30 3.49 -43.38
N SER A 521 -1.67 4.61 -43.00
CA SER A 521 -0.20 4.61 -42.86
C SER A 521 0.15 3.65 -41.74
N GLN A 522 0.86 2.56 -42.05
CA GLN A 522 1.20 1.50 -41.10
C GLN A 522 1.93 2.04 -39.84
N LYS A 523 2.60 3.20 -39.96
CA LYS A 523 3.19 3.94 -38.83
C LYS A 523 2.15 4.56 -37.89
N LEU A 524 1.07 5.14 -38.43
CA LEU A 524 -0.05 5.69 -37.65
C LEU A 524 -0.91 4.59 -37.03
N GLU A 525 -1.15 3.52 -37.77
CA GLU A 525 -1.85 2.32 -37.28
C GLU A 525 -1.15 1.74 -36.04
N ASN A 526 0.19 1.61 -36.12
CA ASN A 526 1.03 1.17 -35.01
C ASN A 526 1.04 2.12 -33.80
N ILE A 527 0.81 3.42 -33.99
CA ILE A 527 0.67 4.39 -32.89
C ILE A 527 -0.71 4.24 -32.22
N CYS A 528 -1.78 4.20 -33.01
CA CYS A 528 -3.14 3.99 -32.50
C CYS A 528 -3.24 2.68 -31.73
N ARG A 529 -2.76 1.58 -32.32
CA ARG A 529 -2.71 0.25 -31.70
C ARG A 529 -1.96 0.26 -30.37
N LYS A 530 -0.76 0.87 -30.30
CA LYS A 530 -0.02 0.98 -29.03
C LYS A 530 -0.78 1.75 -27.95
N SER A 531 -1.48 2.82 -28.31
CA SER A 531 -2.30 3.59 -27.35
C SER A 531 -3.50 2.80 -26.84
N VAL A 532 -4.18 2.06 -27.74
CA VAL A 532 -5.32 1.19 -27.39
C VAL A 532 -4.88 0.03 -26.49
N GLU A 533 -3.81 -0.69 -26.85
CA GLU A 533 -3.33 -1.82 -26.04
C GLU A 533 -2.79 -1.37 -24.67
N GLN A 534 -2.17 -0.17 -24.56
CA GLN A 534 -1.80 0.38 -23.25
C GLN A 534 -3.02 0.69 -22.37
N ALA A 535 -4.08 1.25 -22.94
CA ALA A 535 -5.31 1.54 -22.20
C ALA A 535 -6.07 0.25 -21.81
N LYS A 536 -6.09 -0.76 -22.67
CA LYS A 536 -6.59 -2.11 -22.35
C LYS A 536 -5.80 -2.79 -21.23
N TYR A 537 -4.47 -2.71 -21.25
CA TYR A 537 -3.62 -3.31 -20.20
C TYR A 537 -3.92 -2.70 -18.82
N LEU A 538 -4.06 -1.36 -18.75
CA LEU A 538 -4.50 -0.68 -17.52
C LEU A 538 -5.92 -1.10 -17.10
N ALA A 539 -6.86 -1.19 -18.04
CA ALA A 539 -8.22 -1.63 -17.76
C ALA A 539 -8.25 -3.07 -17.20
N ASN A 540 -7.58 -4.03 -17.83
CA ASN A 540 -7.52 -5.44 -17.39
C ASN A 540 -6.82 -5.62 -16.03
N ILE A 541 -5.87 -4.75 -15.67
CA ILE A 541 -5.26 -4.76 -14.33
C ILE A 541 -6.20 -4.19 -13.26
N TYR A 542 -6.96 -3.15 -13.59
CA TYR A 542 -7.85 -2.48 -12.63
C TYR A 542 -9.27 -3.05 -12.59
N GLU A 543 -9.71 -3.83 -13.58
CA GLU A 543 -11.04 -4.46 -13.68
C GLU A 543 -11.52 -5.10 -12.36
N PRO A 544 -10.72 -5.91 -11.64
CA PRO A 544 -11.20 -6.56 -10.42
C PRO A 544 -11.44 -5.60 -9.24
N TYR A 545 -10.98 -4.35 -9.36
CA TYR A 545 -11.14 -3.26 -8.41
C TYR A 545 -12.19 -2.25 -8.88
N THR A 546 -12.28 -1.98 -10.19
CA THR A 546 -13.25 -1.02 -10.78
C THR A 546 -14.66 -1.59 -10.88
N PHE A 547 -14.81 -2.91 -10.92
CA PHE A 547 -16.10 -3.62 -10.80
C PHE A 547 -16.29 -4.27 -9.41
N TYR A 548 -15.60 -3.77 -8.38
CA TYR A 548 -15.69 -4.34 -7.04
C TYR A 548 -16.98 -3.94 -6.33
N GLY A 549 -17.87 -4.90 -6.08
CA GLY A 549 -19.11 -4.71 -5.30
C GLY A 549 -18.94 -4.89 -3.78
N GLY A 550 -17.72 -5.16 -3.29
CA GLY A 550 -17.42 -5.17 -1.87
C GLY A 550 -17.27 -3.76 -1.29
N ARG A 551 -17.73 -3.55 -0.05
CA ARG A 551 -17.66 -2.30 0.71
C ARG A 551 -17.11 -2.62 2.10
N PHE A 552 -15.99 -2.00 2.48
CA PHE A 552 -15.27 -2.40 3.69
C PHE A 552 -15.86 -1.75 4.94
N ASP A 553 -16.36 -2.57 5.86
CA ASP A 553 -16.81 -2.11 7.16
C ASP A 553 -15.65 -1.54 7.97
N ASN A 554 -15.88 -0.48 8.74
CA ASN A 554 -14.84 0.17 9.55
C ASN A 554 -15.34 0.41 11.00
N SER A 555 -16.19 -0.48 11.52
CA SER A 555 -16.80 -0.34 12.85
C SER A 555 -15.81 -0.45 14.01
N ASN A 556 -14.76 -1.26 13.90
CA ASN A 556 -13.65 -1.29 14.85
C ASN A 556 -12.86 0.02 14.77
N THR A 557 -12.57 0.50 13.56
CA THR A 557 -11.89 1.80 13.34
C THR A 557 -12.70 2.96 13.90
N GLN A 558 -14.03 2.98 13.72
CA GLN A 558 -14.90 3.99 14.35
C GLN A 558 -14.87 3.89 15.89
N ARG A 559 -15.04 2.69 16.47
CA ARG A 559 -14.92 2.48 17.93
C ARG A 559 -13.56 2.88 18.50
N LEU A 560 -12.48 2.71 17.75
CA LEU A 560 -11.14 3.15 18.13
C LEU A 560 -11.06 4.67 18.21
N MET A 561 -11.74 5.39 17.31
CA MET A 561 -11.81 6.86 17.33
C MET A 561 -12.77 7.39 18.40
N GLU A 562 -13.86 6.67 18.69
CA GLU A 562 -14.84 7.04 19.72
C GLU A 562 -14.20 7.13 21.12
N ILE A 563 -13.28 6.21 21.45
CA ILE A 563 -12.60 6.14 22.76
C ILE A 563 -11.35 7.04 22.90
N MET A 564 -11.00 7.82 21.87
CA MET A 564 -9.92 8.80 21.94
C MET A 564 -10.36 10.07 22.68
N SER A 565 -9.44 10.75 23.37
CA SER A 565 -9.76 12.06 23.96
C SER A 565 -9.99 13.11 22.86
N GLU A 566 -10.62 14.24 23.20
CA GLU A 566 -10.80 15.34 22.24
C GLU A 566 -9.47 15.97 21.80
N GLU A 567 -8.39 15.80 22.57
CA GLU A 567 -7.04 16.18 22.15
C GLU A 567 -6.48 15.19 21.13
N GLU A 568 -6.58 13.89 21.41
CA GLU A 568 -6.18 12.84 20.47
C GLU A 568 -6.98 12.87 19.17
N LYS A 569 -8.27 13.23 19.19
CA LYS A 569 -9.09 13.41 17.98
C LYS A 569 -8.64 14.61 17.13
N ARG A 570 -8.11 15.67 17.75
CA ARG A 570 -7.52 16.82 17.03
C ARG A 570 -6.15 16.47 16.44
N GLU A 571 -5.28 15.82 17.21
CA GLU A 571 -3.91 15.53 16.78
C GLU A 571 -3.78 14.26 15.94
N PHE A 572 -4.55 13.22 16.21
CA PHE A 572 -4.50 11.90 15.57
C PHE A 572 -5.85 11.51 14.98
N GLY A 573 -6.69 12.46 14.57
CA GLY A 573 -7.96 12.18 13.91
C GLY A 573 -7.81 11.44 12.58
N PHE A 574 -8.75 10.54 12.29
CA PHE A 574 -8.81 9.76 11.04
C PHE A 574 -10.25 9.56 10.54
N ASP A 575 -11.14 10.53 10.80
CA ASP A 575 -12.53 10.47 10.32
C ASP A 575 -12.61 10.67 8.80
N VAL A 576 -12.75 9.56 8.08
CA VAL A 576 -12.98 9.53 6.63
C VAL A 576 -14.32 10.14 6.21
N LYS A 577 -15.28 10.36 7.13
CA LYS A 577 -16.54 11.08 6.84
C LYS A 577 -16.32 12.58 6.64
N ALA A 578 -15.25 13.13 7.23
CA ALA A 578 -14.87 14.54 7.10
C ALA A 578 -14.06 14.86 5.83
N ILE A 579 -13.94 13.92 4.89
CA ILE A 579 -13.30 14.14 3.58
C ILE A 579 -14.33 14.75 2.62
N ASP A 580 -14.18 16.04 2.30
CA ASP A 580 -14.76 16.61 1.10
C ASP A 580 -13.99 16.05 -0.12
N TRP A 581 -14.64 15.18 -0.89
CA TRP A 581 -14.02 14.58 -2.07
C TRP A 581 -13.71 15.59 -3.18
N LYS A 582 -14.45 16.69 -3.28
CA LYS A 582 -14.19 17.74 -4.28
C LYS A 582 -12.92 18.49 -3.92
N ASP A 583 -12.81 18.97 -2.68
CA ASP A 583 -11.59 19.64 -2.21
C ASP A 583 -10.37 18.70 -2.24
N TYR A 584 -10.52 17.48 -1.71
CA TYR A 584 -9.41 16.53 -1.66
C TYR A 584 -8.91 16.14 -3.05
N ILE A 585 -9.78 15.86 -4.03
CA ILE A 585 -9.33 15.52 -5.39
C ILE A 585 -8.77 16.74 -6.11
N THR A 586 -9.49 17.86 -6.15
CA THR A 586 -9.16 19.04 -6.97
C THR A 586 -8.02 19.88 -6.38
N ASN A 587 -8.01 20.12 -5.07
CA ASN A 587 -7.11 21.10 -4.42
C ASN A 587 -5.93 20.44 -3.70
N VAL A 588 -6.08 19.19 -3.22
CA VAL A 588 -5.03 18.49 -2.46
C VAL A 588 -4.29 17.47 -3.33
N HIS A 589 -5.01 16.46 -3.85
CA HIS A 589 -4.44 15.28 -4.48
C HIS A 589 -3.85 15.56 -5.87
N ILE A 590 -4.63 16.09 -6.83
CA ILE A 590 -4.09 16.35 -8.18
C ILE A 590 -2.93 17.37 -8.16
N PRO A 591 -2.97 18.46 -7.35
CA PRO A 591 -1.82 19.35 -7.19
C PRO A 591 -0.61 18.67 -6.53
N GLY A 592 -0.84 17.79 -5.54
CA GLY A 592 0.19 16.94 -4.93
C GLY A 592 0.86 16.00 -5.95
N LEU A 593 0.07 15.30 -6.75
CA LEU A 593 0.48 14.41 -7.83
C LEU A 593 1.34 15.14 -8.88
N ARG A 594 0.89 16.33 -9.31
CA ARG A 594 1.67 17.23 -10.18
C ARG A 594 2.99 17.64 -9.51
N ARG A 595 2.97 18.00 -8.23
CA ARG A 595 4.15 18.50 -7.49
C ARG A 595 5.21 17.41 -7.25
N HIS A 596 4.81 16.22 -6.80
CA HIS A 596 5.74 15.22 -6.28
C HIS A 596 6.06 14.10 -7.28
N VAL A 597 5.13 13.75 -8.18
CA VAL A 597 5.32 12.65 -9.15
C VAL A 597 5.71 13.16 -10.54
N MET A 598 5.12 14.27 -11.03
CA MET A 598 5.43 14.77 -12.38
C MET A 598 6.77 15.52 -12.47
N LYS A 599 7.20 16.24 -11.41
CA LYS A 599 8.48 16.98 -11.42
C LYS A 599 9.70 16.09 -11.68
N GLY A 600 9.66 14.82 -11.27
CA GLY A 600 10.71 13.83 -11.57
C GLY A 600 10.84 13.44 -13.06
N ARG A 601 9.98 13.97 -13.95
CA ARG A 601 9.96 13.65 -15.39
C ARG A 601 10.21 14.85 -16.31
N GLY A 602 10.82 15.92 -15.80
CA GLY A 602 11.37 16.99 -16.65
C GLY A 602 10.34 17.95 -17.25
N MET A 603 9.36 18.38 -16.46
CA MET A 603 8.54 19.56 -16.77
C MET A 603 8.82 20.64 -15.72
N GLY A 604 9.15 21.85 -16.19
CA GLY A 604 9.24 23.04 -15.36
C GLY A 604 7.89 23.47 -14.82
N SER A 605 7.92 24.41 -13.87
CA SER A 605 6.76 25.14 -13.34
C SER A 605 6.06 25.95 -14.43
#